data_AF-A0A3C1PAJ1-F1
#
_entry.id   AF-A0A3C1PAJ1-F1
#
_cell.length_a   1.000
_cell.length_b   1.000
_cell.length_c   1.000
_cell.angle_alpha   90.00
_cell.angle_beta   90.00
_cell.angle_gamma   90.00
#
_symmetry.space_group_name_H-M   'P 1'
#
loop_
_entity.id
_entity.type
_entity.pdbx_description
1 polymer ?
#
loop_
_entity_poly.entity_id
_entity_poly.type
_entity_poly.pdbx_seq_one_letter_code
_entity_poly.pdbx_strand_id
1 'polypeptide(L)'
;MAISLQEQITPTFDSESLVKRLREDKETISKQVHEFGFNCGVKSVSVLSYQELHRIKNLSVAGIELDTEAFIYMWDFLDNHHYQNECRLDAGELSYLLPDDDQNKLTFVKSWMEGVLSVWNQIKSEVDQEDGE
;
A
#
# COMPACT_ATOMS: atom_id res chain seq x y z
N MET A 1 49.61 -5.20 46.37
CA MET A 1 48.18 -5.53 46.54
C MET A 1 47.42 -4.99 45.34
N ALA A 2 46.43 -5.75 44.89
CA ALA A 2 45.89 -5.78 43.54
C ALA A 2 45.19 -4.49 43.07
N ILE A 3 45.35 -4.21 41.78
CA ILE A 3 44.64 -3.19 41.00
C ILE A 3 43.23 -3.72 40.75
N SER A 4 42.20 -3.03 41.25
CA SER A 4 40.81 -3.34 40.92
C SER A 4 40.46 -2.65 39.59
N LEU A 5 40.52 -3.40 38.50
CA LEU A 5 39.94 -3.02 37.21
C LEU A 5 38.42 -3.04 37.35
N GLN A 6 37.82 -1.87 37.51
CA GLN A 6 36.41 -1.69 37.22
C GLN A 6 36.25 -1.79 35.70
N GLU A 7 35.87 -2.98 35.23
CA GLU A 7 35.43 -3.19 33.85
C GLU A 7 34.22 -2.28 33.60
N GLN A 8 34.45 -1.19 32.87
CA GLN A 8 33.38 -0.41 32.26
C GLN A 8 32.71 -1.29 31.20
N ILE A 9 31.60 -1.94 31.57
CA ILE A 9 30.69 -2.54 30.62
C ILE A 9 29.98 -1.37 29.91
N THR A 10 30.60 -0.84 28.86
CA THR A 10 29.88 -0.05 27.87
C THR A 10 28.83 -0.96 27.24
N PRO A 11 27.53 -0.60 27.26
CA PRO A 11 26.55 -1.32 26.45
C PRO A 11 26.94 -1.12 24.99
N THR A 12 27.51 -2.16 24.38
CA THR A 12 27.73 -2.22 22.94
C THR A 12 26.36 -2.08 22.28
N PHE A 13 26.11 -0.91 21.69
CA PHE A 13 24.95 -0.69 20.84
C PHE A 13 25.02 -1.72 19.70
N ASP A 14 24.14 -2.72 19.75
CA ASP A 14 24.07 -3.78 18.75
C ASP A 14 23.33 -3.25 17.51
N SER A 15 24.08 -2.52 16.69
CA SER A 15 23.57 -1.92 15.47
C SER A 15 23.08 -2.96 14.47
N GLU A 16 23.65 -4.17 14.46
CA GLU A 16 23.27 -5.23 13.53
C GLU A 16 21.88 -5.79 13.88
N SER A 17 21.64 -6.06 15.16
CA SER A 17 20.32 -6.48 15.64
C SER A 17 19.26 -5.41 15.41
N LEU A 18 19.58 -4.13 15.61
CA LEU A 18 18.67 -3.04 15.32
C LEU A 18 18.35 -2.94 13.81
N VAL A 19 19.36 -3.00 12.94
CA VAL A 19 19.16 -2.98 11.48
C VAL A 19 18.31 -4.17 11.03
N LYS A 20 18.53 -5.35 11.60
CA LYS A 20 17.72 -6.54 11.28
C LYS A 20 16.25 -6.34 11.67
N ARG A 21 15.97 -5.87 12.89
CA ARG A 21 14.60 -5.58 13.33
C ARG A 21 13.92 -4.53 12.46
N LEU A 22 14.63 -3.44 12.13
CA LEU A 22 14.09 -2.41 11.25
C LEU A 22 13.76 -2.92 9.84
N ARG A 23 14.51 -3.90 9.32
CA ARG A 23 14.19 -4.55 8.04
C ARG A 23 12.94 -5.44 8.15
N GLU A 24 12.83 -6.22 9.23
CA GLU A 24 11.67 -7.07 9.50
C GLU A 24 10.39 -6.23 9.70
N ASP A 25 10.50 -5.11 10.43
CA ASP A 25 9.42 -4.15 10.63
C ASP A 25 9.02 -3.50 9.31
N LYS A 26 9.99 -3.07 8.48
CA LYS A 26 9.72 -2.50 7.14
C LYS A 26 8.98 -3.49 6.24
N GLU A 27 9.38 -4.76 6.23
CA GLU A 27 8.71 -5.78 5.42
C GLU A 27 7.28 -6.02 5.91
N THR A 28 7.08 -6.08 7.23
CA THR A 28 5.76 -6.23 7.85
C THR A 28 4.85 -5.07 7.47
N ILE A 29 5.34 -3.84 7.60
CA ILE A 29 4.59 -2.62 7.25
C ILE A 29 4.22 -2.64 5.76
N SER A 30 5.18 -2.97 4.89
CA SER A 30 4.91 -3.03 3.44
C SER A 30 3.81 -4.02 3.10
N LYS A 31 3.76 -5.19 3.76
CA LYS A 31 2.69 -6.19 3.57
C LYS A 31 1.35 -5.67 4.07
N GLN A 32 1.32 -5.06 5.26
CA GLN A 32 0.09 -4.50 5.82
C GLN A 32 -0.46 -3.37 4.94
N VAL A 33 0.39 -2.48 4.45
CA VAL A 33 0.02 -1.40 3.52
C VAL A 33 -0.53 -1.99 2.22
N HIS A 34 0.12 -3.03 1.69
CA HIS A 34 -0.35 -3.72 0.50
C HIS A 34 -1.75 -4.33 0.71
N GLU A 35 -1.95 -5.17 1.72
CA GLU A 35 -3.24 -5.81 2.03
C GLU A 35 -4.34 -4.78 2.25
N PHE A 36 -4.01 -3.70 2.95
CA PHE A 36 -4.94 -2.63 3.24
C PHE A 36 -5.37 -1.89 1.97
N GLY A 37 -4.41 -1.52 1.10
CA GLY A 37 -4.73 -0.91 -0.19
C GLY A 37 -5.57 -1.83 -1.06
N PHE A 38 -5.25 -3.12 -1.15
CA PHE A 38 -6.03 -4.10 -1.89
C PHE A 38 -7.49 -4.16 -1.42
N ASN A 39 -7.71 -4.29 -0.12
CA ASN A 39 -9.05 -4.34 0.45
C ASN A 39 -9.82 -3.03 0.25
N CYS A 40 -9.14 -1.88 0.32
CA CYS A 40 -9.73 -0.59 0.00
C CYS A 40 -10.16 -0.53 -1.48
N GLY A 41 -9.32 -1.04 -2.39
CA GLY A 41 -9.60 -1.15 -3.82
C GLY A 41 -10.87 -1.95 -4.10
N VAL A 42 -10.98 -3.16 -3.53
CA VAL A 42 -12.16 -4.02 -3.68
C VAL A 42 -13.44 -3.30 -3.23
N LYS A 43 -13.41 -2.62 -2.08
CA LYS A 43 -14.59 -1.90 -1.55
C LYS A 43 -14.99 -0.71 -2.42
N SER A 44 -13.99 0.01 -2.94
CA SER A 44 -14.20 1.22 -3.74
C SER A 44 -14.93 0.98 -5.06
N VAL A 45 -14.88 -0.24 -5.62
CA VAL A 45 -15.51 -0.56 -6.92
C VAL A 45 -17.00 -0.22 -6.96
N SER A 46 -17.70 -0.38 -5.83
CA SER A 46 -19.14 -0.11 -5.72
C SER A 46 -19.53 1.36 -5.91
N VAL A 47 -18.59 2.28 -5.72
CA VAL A 47 -18.81 3.73 -5.80
C VAL A 47 -18.06 4.38 -6.97
N LEU A 48 -17.22 3.62 -7.68
CA LEU A 48 -16.54 4.09 -8.89
C LEU A 48 -17.49 4.06 -10.09
N SER A 49 -17.44 5.11 -10.91
CA SER A 49 -18.11 5.13 -12.20
C SER A 49 -17.43 4.20 -13.21
N TYR A 50 -18.17 3.79 -14.24
CA TYR A 50 -17.62 3.00 -15.34
C TYR A 50 -16.41 3.68 -16.02
N GLN A 51 -16.45 5.01 -16.16
CA GLN A 51 -15.35 5.78 -16.76
C GLN A 51 -14.07 5.70 -15.92
N GLU A 52 -14.20 5.74 -14.59
CA GLU A 52 -13.07 5.63 -13.66
C GLU A 52 -12.50 4.21 -13.66
N LEU A 53 -13.35 3.18 -13.61
CA LEU A 53 -12.94 1.78 -13.71
C LEU A 53 -12.17 1.52 -15.01
N HIS A 54 -12.70 2.00 -16.15
CA HIS A 54 -12.06 1.86 -17.44
C HIS A 54 -10.71 2.59 -17.51
N ARG A 55 -10.61 3.77 -16.88
CA ARG A 55 -9.35 4.53 -16.78
C ARG A 55 -8.29 3.77 -15.97
N ILE A 56 -8.66 3.23 -14.80
CA ILE A 56 -7.78 2.42 -13.94
C ILE A 56 -7.27 1.19 -14.69
N LYS A 57 -8.16 0.49 -15.41
CA LYS A 57 -7.81 -0.65 -16.26
C LYS A 57 -6.82 -0.27 -17.36
N ASN A 58 -6.99 0.88 -18.00
CA ASN A 58 -6.05 1.31 -19.04
C ASN A 58 -4.67 1.69 -18.48
N LEU A 59 -4.62 2.28 -17.28
CA LEU A 59 -3.36 2.57 -16.58
C LEU A 59 -2.59 1.27 -16.27
N SER A 60 -3.29 0.21 -15.83
CA SER A 60 -2.67 -1.08 -15.55
C SER A 60 -2.22 -1.83 -16.80
N VAL A 61 -3.05 -1.88 -17.86
CA VAL A 61 -2.73 -2.59 -19.12
C VAL A 61 -1.57 -1.94 -19.87
N ALA A 62 -1.40 -0.64 -19.75
CA ALA A 62 -0.30 0.07 -20.38
C ALA A 62 1.09 -0.32 -19.81
N GLY A 63 1.15 -1.14 -18.75
CA GLY A 63 2.40 -1.51 -18.10
C GLY A 63 3.15 -0.28 -17.59
N ILE A 64 2.44 0.84 -17.42
CA ILE A 64 2.97 2.05 -16.82
C ILE A 64 3.23 1.65 -15.37
N GLU A 65 4.49 1.32 -15.07
CA GLU A 65 5.00 1.55 -13.73
C GLU A 65 4.52 2.94 -13.39
N LEU A 66 3.61 3.06 -12.40
CA LEU A 66 3.06 4.35 -11.95
C LEU A 66 4.20 5.35 -11.89
N ASP A 67 4.31 6.17 -12.94
CA ASP A 67 5.31 7.20 -12.99
C ASP A 67 4.90 8.26 -11.97
N THR A 68 5.81 9.19 -11.68
CA THR A 68 5.57 10.17 -10.63
C THR A 68 4.27 10.96 -10.88
N GLU A 69 3.92 11.24 -12.13
CA GLU A 69 2.70 11.99 -12.48
C GLU A 69 1.43 11.15 -12.34
N ALA A 70 1.43 9.91 -12.82
CA ALA A 70 0.32 8.97 -12.67
C ALA A 70 0.09 8.63 -11.18
N PHE A 71 1.15 8.51 -10.40
CA PHE A 71 1.08 8.33 -8.95
C PHE A 71 0.46 9.54 -8.27
N ILE A 72 0.92 10.76 -8.55
CA ILE A 72 0.33 11.98 -7.98
C ILE A 72 -1.15 12.07 -8.34
N TYR A 73 -1.50 11.87 -9.61
CA TYR A 73 -2.89 11.88 -10.05
C TYR A 73 -3.75 10.86 -9.30
N MET A 74 -3.24 9.65 -9.06
CA MET A 74 -4.00 8.61 -8.34
C MET A 74 -4.06 8.83 -6.85
N TRP A 75 -3.01 9.40 -6.26
CA TRP A 75 -3.02 9.82 -4.88
C TRP A 75 -4.06 10.93 -4.64
N ASP A 76 -4.07 11.96 -5.51
CA ASP A 76 -5.05 13.04 -5.46
C ASP A 76 -6.48 12.53 -5.72
N PHE A 77 -6.65 11.58 -6.62
CA PHE A 77 -7.95 10.94 -6.88
C PHE A 77 -8.50 10.25 -5.62
N LEU A 78 -7.64 9.52 -4.90
CA LEU A 78 -8.00 8.83 -3.66
C LEU A 78 -8.36 9.83 -2.54
N ASP A 79 -7.62 10.94 -2.46
CA ASP A 79 -7.86 12.01 -1.51
C ASP A 79 -9.21 12.72 -1.76
N ASN A 80 -9.48 13.07 -3.03
CA ASN A 80 -10.71 13.73 -3.45
C ASN A 80 -11.96 12.86 -3.27
N HIS A 81 -11.83 11.53 -3.29
CA HIS A 81 -12.93 10.61 -3.03
C HIS A 81 -13.12 10.28 -1.54
N HIS A 82 -12.40 10.96 -0.64
CA HIS A 82 -12.44 10.72 0.81
C HIS A 82 -12.15 9.27 1.22
N TYR A 83 -11.47 8.48 0.38
CA TYR A 83 -11.08 7.12 0.74
C TYR A 83 -10.11 7.09 1.93
N GLN A 84 -9.46 8.21 2.24
CA GLN A 84 -8.71 8.38 3.48
C GLN A 84 -9.58 8.21 4.74
N ASN A 85 -10.81 8.74 4.71
CA ASN A 85 -11.78 8.61 5.80
C ASN A 85 -12.49 7.24 5.78
N GLU A 86 -12.88 6.74 4.60
CA GLU A 86 -13.64 5.50 4.49
C GLU A 86 -12.79 4.25 4.69
N CYS A 87 -11.56 4.24 4.17
CA CYS A 87 -10.63 3.15 4.42
C CYS A 87 -9.93 3.28 5.78
N ARG A 88 -10.01 4.43 6.45
CA ARG A 88 -9.31 4.77 7.71
C ARG A 88 -7.80 4.85 7.55
N LEU A 89 -7.33 5.45 6.44
CA LEU A 89 -5.92 5.81 6.29
C LEU A 89 -5.46 6.71 7.45
N ASP A 90 -6.37 7.44 8.10
CA ASP A 90 -6.06 8.44 9.11
C ASP A 90 -6.21 7.92 10.56
N ALA A 91 -6.82 6.74 10.76
CA ALA A 91 -7.31 6.29 12.07
C ALA A 91 -6.88 4.86 12.49
N GLY A 92 -5.74 4.37 12.02
CA GLY A 92 -5.22 3.03 12.36
C GLY A 92 -3.72 2.99 12.59
N GLU A 93 -3.18 1.81 12.92
CA GLU A 93 -1.74 1.56 13.10
C GLU A 93 -0.88 1.89 11.87
N LEU A 94 -1.48 2.15 10.71
CA LEU A 94 -0.77 2.53 9.49
C LEU A 94 -0.85 4.04 9.19
N SER A 95 -1.64 4.81 9.94
CA SER A 95 -1.87 6.23 9.65
C SER A 95 -0.65 7.11 9.86
N TYR A 96 0.28 6.67 10.72
CA TYR A 96 1.58 7.31 10.89
C TYR A 96 2.64 6.81 9.91
N LEU A 97 2.37 5.74 9.14
CA LEU A 97 3.35 5.10 8.26
C LEU A 97 3.18 5.49 6.80
N LEU A 98 1.98 5.91 6.41
CA LEU A 98 1.64 6.26 5.04
C LEU A 98 1.98 7.71 4.65
N PRO A 99 1.74 8.73 5.49
CA PRO A 99 2.02 10.12 5.11
C PRO A 99 3.52 10.42 4.93
N ASP A 100 4.37 9.73 5.67
CA ASP A 100 5.80 10.04 5.81
C ASP A 100 6.72 9.23 4.88
N ASP A 101 6.20 8.22 4.17
CA ASP A 101 6.99 7.35 3.28
C ASP A 101 6.32 7.20 1.90
N ASP A 102 6.90 7.83 0.88
CA ASP A 102 6.42 7.77 -0.50
C ASP A 102 6.40 6.34 -1.06
N GLN A 103 7.25 5.45 -0.57
CA GLN A 103 7.24 4.05 -0.97
C GLN A 103 6.04 3.30 -0.39
N ASN A 104 5.59 3.66 0.81
CA ASN A 104 4.36 3.12 1.39
C ASN A 104 3.14 3.65 0.62
N LYS A 105 3.11 4.95 0.28
CA LYS A 105 2.02 5.50 -0.56
C LYS A 105 1.97 4.83 -1.92
N LEU A 106 3.11 4.64 -2.57
CA LEU A 106 3.19 3.94 -3.85
C LEU A 106 2.69 2.49 -3.73
N THR A 107 3.09 1.79 -2.67
CA THR A 107 2.64 0.41 -2.39
C THR A 107 1.12 0.38 -2.21
N PHE A 108 0.56 1.34 -1.46
CA PHE A 108 -0.88 1.47 -1.25
C PHE A 108 -1.64 1.70 -2.55
N VAL A 109 -1.20 2.65 -3.39
CA VAL A 109 -1.88 2.96 -4.66
C VAL A 109 -1.85 1.76 -5.61
N LYS A 110 -0.69 1.08 -5.70
CA LYS A 110 -0.55 -0.13 -6.52
C LYS A 110 -1.51 -1.22 -6.07
N SER A 111 -1.53 -1.54 -4.78
CA SER A 111 -2.40 -2.58 -4.27
C SER A 111 -3.88 -2.19 -4.34
N TRP A 112 -4.22 -0.91 -4.16
CA TRP A 112 -5.57 -0.40 -4.40
C TRP A 112 -6.03 -0.64 -5.84
N MET A 113 -5.20 -0.31 -6.83
CA MET A 113 -5.51 -0.60 -8.24
C MET A 113 -5.68 -2.10 -8.48
N GLU A 114 -4.82 -2.95 -7.90
CA GLU A 114 -4.96 -4.40 -7.98
C GLU A 114 -6.30 -4.89 -7.42
N GLY A 115 -6.73 -4.34 -6.27
CA GLY A 115 -8.03 -4.60 -5.67
C GLY A 115 -9.18 -4.25 -6.61
N VAL A 116 -9.18 -3.03 -7.17
CA VAL A 116 -10.19 -2.60 -8.15
C VAL A 116 -10.24 -3.54 -9.35
N LEU A 117 -9.07 -3.89 -9.90
CA LEU A 117 -8.97 -4.70 -11.11
C LEU A 117 -9.37 -6.15 -10.88
N SER A 118 -9.18 -6.68 -9.67
CA SER A 118 -9.65 -8.03 -9.32
C SER A 118 -11.17 -8.15 -9.50
N VAL A 119 -11.93 -7.18 -8.99
CA VAL A 119 -13.39 -7.15 -9.11
C VAL A 119 -13.81 -6.88 -10.54
N TRP A 120 -13.14 -5.93 -11.23
CA TRP A 120 -13.41 -5.67 -12.65
C TRP A 120 -13.26 -6.92 -13.52
N ASN A 121 -12.18 -7.67 -13.32
CA ASN A 121 -11.92 -8.90 -14.07
C ASN A 121 -12.94 -10.00 -13.74
N GLN A 122 -13.40 -10.07 -12.49
CA GLN A 122 -14.49 -10.97 -12.09
C GLN A 122 -15.78 -10.63 -12.83
N ILE A 123 -16.23 -9.36 -12.78
CA ILE A 123 -17.44 -8.90 -13.48
C ILE A 123 -17.33 -9.19 -14.98
N LYS A 124 -16.17 -8.89 -15.58
CA LYS A 124 -15.94 -9.17 -16.99
C LYS A 124 -16.06 -10.67 -17.30
N SER A 125 -15.50 -11.54 -16.46
CA SER A 125 -15.62 -12.98 -16.64
C SER A 125 -17.05 -13.49 -16.52
N GLU A 126 -17.89 -12.86 -15.69
CA GLU A 126 -19.31 -13.21 -15.56
C GLU A 126 -20.07 -12.82 -16.84
N VAL A 127 -19.83 -11.62 -17.38
CA VAL A 127 -20.42 -11.17 -18.66
C VAL A 127 -19.97 -12.05 -19.84
N ASP A 128 -18.67 -12.35 -19.94
CA ASP A 128 -18.12 -13.18 -21.02
C ASP A 128 -18.67 -14.63 -20.98
N GLN A 129 -19.15 -15.11 -19.82
CA GLN A 129 -19.80 -16.42 -19.67
C GLN A 129 -21.29 -16.41 -20.04
N GLU A 130 -21.99 -15.31 -19.78
CA GLU A 130 -23.41 -15.14 -20.14
C GLU A 130 -23.60 -14.93 -21.66
N ASP A 131 -22.67 -14.26 -22.34
CA ASP A 131 -22.70 -14.05 -23.81
C ASP A 131 -22.30 -15.32 -24.62
N GLY A 132 -21.96 -16.42 -23.93
CA GLY A 132 -21.50 -17.69 -24.52
C GLY A 132 -22.54 -18.81 -24.59
N GLU A 133 -23.78 -18.60 -24.10
CA GLU A 133 -24.94 -19.51 -24.24
C GLU A 133 -25.89 -19.08 -25.37
#